data_AF-A0A091DDD7-F1
#
_entry.id   AF-A0A091DDD7-F1
#
_cell.length_a   1.000
_cell.length_b   1.000
_cell.length_c   1.000
_cell.angle_alpha   90.00
_cell.angle_beta   90.00
_cell.angle_gamma   90.00
#
_symmetry.space_group_name_H-M   'P 1'
#
loop_
_entity.id
_entity.type
_entity.pdbx_description
1 polymer ?
#
loop_
_entity_poly.entity_id
_entity_poly.type
_entity_poly.pdbx_seq_one_letter_code
_entity_poly.pdbx_strand_id
1 'polypeptide(L)'
;MTTCSRQFASSSSMKGSCGLGGGSSSLSTVLAPSTYGRLSLSSSRFSSGGACGGFSSSSGFGGGYGGGLGGGFRNVLGGIYGSGFTGFDSGLGGGDALLVGSEKVTMQNLNDRLASYLDKVRALEEANADLEVKIRDWYQRQRPAETKDYSPYFKTIEDLKSKILTATVDNANVLLQIDNARLAADDFRTKYETELNLRMSVEADINGLRRVLDELTLARADLEMQIESLKEELAYLKKNHEEEMLALRGQTGGDVNVEMDAAPGVDLSRILNEMRDRVEMDAAPGVDLSRILNEMRDQYEKMAEKNRREAEEWFFSKTEELNREVATNTEALQSGKSEISELRRSVQNLEIELQSQLSMKASLENSLEETKGRYCLQLSQIQEMIGSVEAQLAQLRCEMEQQSQEYKILLDVKTRLEQEIATYRRLLEGEDAHLSSAQFSSGSQSSRDVTSSSRQIRTKVVDVHDGKVVSSHEQVLRTKN
;
A
#
# COMPACT_ATOMS: atom_id res chain seq x y z
N MET A 1 3.92 39.14 24.93
CA MET A 1 3.44 39.23 26.32
C MET A 1 3.71 37.89 27.00
N THR A 2 4.20 37.91 28.23
CA THR A 2 4.30 36.76 29.15
C THR A 2 2.89 36.19 29.42
N THR A 3 2.70 34.91 29.74
CA THR A 3 3.06 34.27 31.03
C THR A 3 3.39 32.78 30.93
N CYS A 4 4.11 32.28 31.95
CA CYS A 4 4.46 30.87 32.16
C CYS A 4 4.01 30.44 33.57
N SER A 5 3.60 29.17 33.76
CA SER A 5 3.92 28.30 34.94
C SER A 5 2.79 27.44 35.51
N ARG A 6 3.04 26.11 35.51
CA ARG A 6 2.95 25.15 36.65
C ARG A 6 1.59 24.74 37.27
N GLN A 7 1.71 23.59 37.95
CA GLN A 7 0.77 22.86 38.83
C GLN A 7 -0.22 21.94 38.09
N PHE A 8 -0.46 20.69 38.53
CA PHE A 8 0.29 19.84 39.47
C PHE A 8 -0.01 18.33 39.27
N ALA A 9 0.79 17.44 39.88
CA ALA A 9 0.47 16.00 40.00
C ALA A 9 0.84 15.47 41.40
N SER A 10 -0.10 14.83 42.09
CA SER A 10 0.15 14.09 43.35
C SER A 10 -0.92 13.04 43.59
N SER A 11 -0.46 11.90 44.07
CA SER A 11 -1.12 10.60 44.22
C SER A 11 -2.35 10.55 45.12
N SER A 12 -3.24 9.60 44.83
CA SER A 12 -3.92 8.80 45.86
C SER A 12 -3.88 7.31 45.49
N SER A 13 -3.81 6.46 46.51
CA SER A 13 -3.54 5.01 46.44
C SER A 13 -4.79 4.18 46.76
N MET A 14 -4.70 2.84 46.60
CA MET A 14 -5.57 1.70 47.04
C MET A 14 -5.86 0.80 45.82
N LYS A 15 -5.13 -0.27 45.48
CA LYS A 15 -4.51 -1.41 46.23
C LYS A 15 -5.51 -2.49 46.67
N GLY A 16 -5.51 -3.62 45.94
CA GLY A 16 -6.17 -4.89 46.23
C GLY A 16 -5.66 -5.95 45.24
N SER A 17 -4.48 -6.54 45.46
CA SER A 17 -4.22 -7.69 46.35
C SER A 17 -4.66 -9.04 45.77
N CYS A 18 -3.76 -9.64 44.98
CA CYS A 18 -3.76 -11.07 44.67
C CYS A 18 -2.94 -11.85 45.72
N GLY A 19 -3.41 -13.01 46.16
CA GLY A 19 -2.65 -13.90 47.04
C GLY A 19 -3.49 -14.96 47.75
N LEU A 20 -2.90 -16.15 47.93
CA LEU A 20 -3.50 -17.38 48.47
C LEU A 20 -4.53 -18.05 47.52
N GLY A 21 -4.53 -19.36 47.30
CA GLY A 21 -3.64 -20.42 47.79
C GLY A 21 -4.35 -21.77 47.75
N GLY A 22 -3.62 -22.88 47.53
CA GLY A 22 -4.19 -24.24 47.61
C GLY A 22 -3.81 -25.13 46.43
N GLY A 23 -3.02 -26.17 46.71
CA GLY A 23 -2.77 -27.26 45.77
C GLY A 23 -2.91 -28.61 46.48
N SER A 24 -3.49 -29.59 45.79
CA SER A 24 -3.49 -31.03 46.09
C SER A 24 -4.28 -31.71 44.96
N SER A 25 -3.68 -32.46 44.03
CA SER A 25 -3.06 -33.80 44.12
C SER A 25 -4.05 -34.98 44.11
N SER A 26 -4.11 -35.70 42.98
CA SER A 26 -4.45 -37.13 42.81
C SER A 26 -4.28 -37.47 41.31
N LEU A 27 -3.27 -38.24 40.90
CA LEU A 27 -3.28 -39.72 40.78
C LEU A 27 -4.38 -40.23 39.83
N SER A 28 -4.05 -40.51 38.56
CA SER A 28 -3.46 -41.76 38.05
C SER A 28 -4.48 -42.89 37.82
N THR A 29 -4.72 -43.25 36.56
CA THR A 29 -5.01 -44.64 36.14
C THR A 29 -4.42 -44.91 34.76
N VAL A 30 -3.69 -46.02 34.66
CA VAL A 30 -3.08 -46.58 33.45
C VAL A 30 -4.11 -47.43 32.71
N LEU A 31 -4.13 -47.39 31.37
CA LEU A 31 -4.49 -48.55 30.53
C LEU A 31 -4.12 -48.32 29.05
N ALA A 32 -3.50 -49.34 28.45
CA ALA A 32 -3.22 -49.53 27.03
C ALA A 32 -3.03 -51.04 26.81
N PRO A 33 -2.94 -51.58 25.58
CA PRO A 33 -3.18 -51.00 24.24
C PRO A 33 -4.21 -51.80 23.41
N SER A 34 -4.58 -51.36 22.20
CA SER A 34 -4.59 -52.22 20.98
C SER A 34 -5.05 -51.48 19.69
N THR A 35 -4.13 -51.45 18.70
CA THR A 35 -4.31 -51.57 17.24
C THR A 35 -5.23 -50.67 16.37
N TYR A 36 -4.72 -50.46 15.14
CA TYR A 36 -5.33 -49.94 13.90
C TYR A 36 -5.56 -48.42 13.73
N GLY A 37 -4.74 -47.81 12.86
CA GLY A 37 -5.30 -46.98 11.78
C GLY A 37 -4.73 -45.56 11.55
N ARG A 38 -3.73 -45.44 10.68
CA ARG A 38 -3.42 -44.28 9.80
C ARG A 38 -3.06 -42.89 10.38
N LEU A 39 -1.92 -42.39 9.87
CA LEU A 39 -1.67 -41.01 9.36
C LEU A 39 -2.02 -39.85 10.33
N SER A 40 -1.10 -39.33 11.14
CA SER A 40 0.06 -38.51 10.73
C SER A 40 -0.31 -37.21 10.00
N LEU A 41 -0.53 -36.14 10.76
CA LEU A 41 -0.08 -34.79 10.40
C LEU A 41 0.25 -34.01 11.68
N SER A 42 1.52 -33.66 11.86
CA SER A 42 2.00 -32.98 13.07
C SER A 42 1.55 -31.52 13.10
N SER A 43 0.83 -31.11 14.13
CA SER A 43 0.48 -29.72 14.41
C SER A 43 1.30 -29.18 15.58
N SER A 44 2.42 -28.53 15.29
CA SER A 44 3.23 -27.83 16.30
C SER A 44 2.81 -26.37 16.40
N ARG A 45 2.08 -26.01 17.47
CA ARG A 45 1.99 -24.62 17.94
C ARG A 45 3.26 -24.28 18.70
N PHE A 46 3.90 -23.16 18.40
CA PHE A 46 4.68 -22.40 19.37
C PHE A 46 4.59 -20.89 19.07
N SER A 47 4.77 -20.11 20.13
CA SER A 47 4.28 -18.73 20.23
C SER A 47 5.24 -17.65 19.76
N SER A 48 4.69 -16.44 19.68
CA SER A 48 5.33 -15.15 19.51
C SER A 48 6.61 -14.90 20.32
N GLY A 49 7.52 -14.14 19.70
CA GLY A 49 8.59 -13.40 20.37
C GLY A 49 9.06 -12.28 19.43
N GLY A 50 8.71 -11.03 19.72
CA GLY A 50 9.04 -9.89 18.86
C GLY A 50 10.44 -9.32 19.15
N ALA A 51 11.08 -8.75 18.12
CA ALA A 51 12.20 -7.85 18.29
C ALA A 51 12.22 -6.79 17.17
N CYS A 52 12.34 -5.53 17.56
CA CYS A 52 12.57 -4.39 16.69
C CYS A 52 13.96 -4.44 16.03
N GLY A 53 14.07 -3.97 14.78
CA GLY A 53 15.34 -3.89 14.06
C GLY A 53 15.20 -3.22 12.70
N GLY A 54 15.13 -1.88 12.69
CA GLY A 54 15.10 -1.11 11.44
C GLY A 54 16.48 -1.03 10.80
N PHE A 55 16.57 -1.29 9.50
CA PHE A 55 17.77 -1.06 8.70
C PHE A 55 17.40 -0.34 7.39
N SER A 56 17.52 0.99 7.43
CA SER A 56 17.60 1.82 6.23
C SER A 56 19.07 1.86 5.77
N SER A 57 19.32 1.54 4.49
CA SER A 57 20.67 1.62 3.90
C SER A 57 20.59 2.28 2.53
N SER A 58 20.44 3.60 2.52
CA SER A 58 20.60 4.44 1.33
C SER A 58 22.08 4.80 1.15
N SER A 59 22.70 4.30 0.08
CA SER A 59 24.10 4.61 -0.29
C SER A 59 24.20 5.99 -0.96
N GLY A 60 24.23 7.05 -0.14
CA GLY A 60 24.51 8.40 -0.60
C GLY A 60 26.00 8.58 -0.96
N PHE A 61 26.30 8.77 -2.25
CA PHE A 61 27.64 9.17 -2.70
C PHE A 61 27.85 10.67 -2.42
N GLY A 62 28.78 11.02 -1.53
CA GLY A 62 28.96 12.40 -1.05
C GLY A 62 30.34 12.66 -0.44
N GLY A 63 31.40 12.45 -1.22
CA GLY A 63 32.78 12.65 -0.78
C GLY A 63 33.25 14.10 -0.93
N GLY A 64 33.02 14.94 0.08
CA GLY A 64 33.68 16.25 0.19
C GLY A 64 35.07 16.12 0.84
N TYR A 65 36.12 16.50 0.13
CA TYR A 65 37.47 16.64 0.69
C TYR A 65 37.91 18.11 0.68
N GLY A 66 37.78 18.75 1.84
CA GLY A 66 38.44 20.02 2.15
C GLY A 66 39.48 19.78 3.25
N GLY A 67 40.74 20.11 2.97
CA GLY A 67 41.84 19.93 3.91
C GLY A 67 43.08 20.67 3.44
N GLY A 68 43.34 21.84 4.02
CA GLY A 68 44.43 22.73 3.60
C GLY A 68 45.69 22.60 4.45
N LEU A 69 46.84 22.53 3.78
CA LEU A 69 48.21 22.82 4.22
C LEU A 69 48.91 23.40 2.97
N GLY A 70 49.81 24.38 2.99
CA GLY A 70 50.53 25.02 4.08
C GLY A 70 51.98 25.23 3.64
N GLY A 71 52.37 26.45 3.26
CA GLY A 71 53.66 26.78 2.63
C GLY A 71 53.61 26.71 1.09
N GLY A 72 54.07 27.68 0.29
CA GLY A 72 54.87 28.87 0.59
C GLY A 72 56.35 28.65 0.31
N PHE A 73 56.83 29.04 -0.88
CA PHE A 73 58.10 29.75 -1.12
C PHE A 73 58.17 30.26 -2.58
N ARG A 74 59.04 31.25 -2.82
CA ARG A 74 59.09 32.12 -4.01
C ARG A 74 60.26 31.77 -4.94
N ASN A 75 60.12 32.16 -6.21
CA ASN A 75 61.13 32.67 -7.16
C ASN A 75 62.56 32.08 -7.16
N VAL A 76 63.02 31.63 -8.34
CA VAL A 76 64.32 32.07 -8.91
C VAL A 76 64.15 32.35 -10.40
N LEU A 77 64.69 33.50 -10.85
CA LEU A 77 64.84 33.90 -12.25
C LEU A 77 66.27 34.44 -12.40
N GLY A 78 67.04 33.99 -13.39
CA GLY A 78 68.31 34.62 -13.81
C GLY A 78 69.59 33.77 -13.76
N GLY A 79 70.57 34.15 -14.59
CA GLY A 79 71.87 33.48 -14.82
C GLY A 79 71.86 32.71 -16.14
N ILE A 80 72.34 33.20 -17.30
CA ILE A 80 73.58 33.94 -17.60
C ILE A 80 74.83 33.19 -17.10
N TYR A 81 75.44 32.43 -18.01
CA TYR A 81 76.87 32.14 -18.00
C TYR A 81 77.41 32.37 -19.41
N GLY A 82 78.22 33.42 -19.57
CA GLY A 82 79.12 33.56 -20.71
C GLY A 82 80.48 32.98 -20.32
N SER A 83 81.13 32.29 -21.25
CA SER A 83 82.55 31.94 -21.15
C SER A 83 83.32 32.66 -22.25
N GLY A 84 84.10 33.66 -21.85
CA GLY A 84 85.09 34.30 -22.70
C GLY A 84 86.49 34.12 -22.11
N PHE A 85 87.44 33.71 -22.94
CA PHE A 85 88.88 33.75 -22.66
C PHE A 85 89.61 33.68 -24.02
N THR A 86 89.97 34.77 -24.69
CA THR A 86 91.13 35.67 -24.48
C THR A 86 92.52 35.04 -24.65
N GLY A 87 93.28 35.53 -25.65
CA GLY A 87 94.69 35.92 -25.42
C GLY A 87 95.77 35.39 -26.37
N PHE A 88 96.68 36.30 -26.74
CA PHE A 88 98.04 36.11 -27.28
C PHE A 88 98.17 35.54 -28.71
N ASP A 89 98.73 36.23 -29.72
CA ASP A 89 99.93 37.10 -29.86
C ASP A 89 101.27 36.35 -29.97
N SER A 90 101.94 36.54 -31.11
CA SER A 90 103.41 36.51 -31.32
C SER A 90 103.72 36.63 -32.81
N GLY A 91 104.19 37.81 -33.23
CA GLY A 91 104.84 37.98 -34.54
C GLY A 91 106.35 37.79 -34.44
N LEU A 92 106.92 37.04 -35.39
CA LEU A 92 108.34 37.03 -35.80
C LEU A 92 108.36 36.28 -37.15
N GLY A 93 108.99 36.70 -38.24
CA GLY A 93 109.95 37.78 -38.45
C GLY A 93 111.05 37.25 -39.37
N GLY A 94 111.18 37.75 -40.61
CA GLY A 94 112.29 37.36 -41.49
C GLY A 94 112.08 37.54 -42.99
N GLY A 95 112.85 38.47 -43.57
CA GLY A 95 113.55 38.22 -44.84
C GLY A 95 112.79 38.44 -46.15
N ASP A 96 112.75 39.69 -46.59
CA ASP A 96 112.55 40.10 -47.99
C ASP A 96 113.53 39.40 -48.95
N ALA A 97 113.01 38.62 -49.92
CA ALA A 97 113.73 38.22 -51.14
C ALA A 97 112.77 37.66 -52.23
N LEU A 98 112.96 38.14 -53.47
CA LEU A 98 112.45 37.60 -54.74
C LEU A 98 110.93 37.68 -55.03
N LEU A 99 110.54 38.92 -55.30
CA LEU A 99 109.26 39.43 -55.82
C LEU A 99 108.91 38.95 -57.26
N VAL A 100 108.92 37.64 -57.54
CA VAL A 100 108.59 37.04 -58.87
C VAL A 100 107.67 35.79 -58.77
N GLY A 101 107.12 35.48 -57.58
CA GLY A 101 106.32 34.26 -57.35
C GLY A 101 104.93 34.43 -56.73
N SER A 102 104.53 35.66 -56.39
CA SER A 102 103.36 35.94 -55.54
C SER A 102 102.03 35.48 -56.13
N GLU A 103 101.77 35.77 -57.40
CA GLU A 103 100.48 35.49 -58.06
C GLU A 103 100.12 34.00 -58.06
N LYS A 104 101.09 33.13 -58.40
CA LYS A 104 100.88 31.68 -58.45
C LYS A 104 100.62 31.08 -57.07
N VAL A 105 101.31 31.58 -56.04
CA VAL A 105 101.09 31.13 -54.65
C VAL A 105 99.74 31.64 -54.11
N THR A 106 99.31 32.85 -54.47
CA THR A 106 97.95 33.32 -54.14
C THR A 106 96.85 32.52 -54.85
N MET A 107 97.07 32.13 -56.11
CA MET A 107 96.14 31.25 -56.84
C MET A 107 96.12 29.83 -56.29
N GLN A 108 97.26 29.31 -55.80
CA GLN A 108 97.29 28.03 -55.09
C GLN A 108 96.52 28.12 -53.77
N ASN A 109 96.77 29.13 -52.93
CA ASN A 109 96.04 29.32 -51.67
C ASN A 109 94.51 29.46 -51.88
N LEU A 110 94.09 30.19 -52.93
CA LEU A 110 92.68 30.28 -53.32
C LEU A 110 92.11 28.94 -53.78
N ASN A 111 92.86 28.14 -54.55
CA ASN A 111 92.45 26.80 -54.98
C ASN A 111 92.42 25.79 -53.83
N ASP A 112 93.39 25.81 -52.91
CA ASP A 112 93.44 24.98 -51.70
C ASP A 112 92.26 25.32 -50.79
N ARG A 113 91.93 26.62 -50.67
CA ARG A 113 90.75 27.09 -49.94
C ARG A 113 89.45 26.68 -50.63
N LEU A 114 89.37 26.75 -51.96
CA LEU A 114 88.22 26.27 -52.74
C LEU A 114 88.05 24.74 -52.63
N ALA A 115 89.14 23.97 -52.65
CA ALA A 115 89.12 22.54 -52.37
C ALA A 115 88.59 22.25 -50.96
N SER A 116 89.09 22.98 -49.95
CA SER A 116 88.56 22.85 -48.57
C SER A 116 87.08 23.24 -48.44
N TYR A 117 86.59 24.18 -49.26
CA TYR A 117 85.17 24.49 -49.34
C TYR A 117 84.37 23.38 -50.03
N LEU A 118 84.87 22.80 -51.13
CA LEU A 118 84.22 21.68 -51.82
C LEU A 118 84.15 20.42 -50.94
N ASP A 119 85.23 20.09 -50.23
CA ASP A 119 85.24 18.96 -49.29
C ASP A 119 84.31 19.21 -48.10
N LYS A 120 84.21 20.45 -47.62
CA LYS A 120 83.23 20.84 -46.60
C LYS A 120 81.79 20.79 -47.10
N VAL A 121 81.53 21.14 -48.37
CA VAL A 121 80.20 20.99 -49.00
C VAL A 121 79.84 19.50 -49.10
N ARG A 122 80.74 18.65 -49.60
CA ARG A 122 80.52 17.19 -49.64
C ARG A 122 80.23 16.59 -48.28
N ALA A 123 81.00 16.96 -47.25
CA ALA A 123 80.78 16.50 -45.88
C ALA A 123 79.42 16.97 -45.30
N LEU A 124 78.94 18.17 -45.70
CA LEU A 124 77.61 18.66 -45.32
C LEU A 124 76.48 17.99 -46.12
N GLU A 125 76.70 17.66 -47.39
CA GLU A 125 75.77 16.89 -48.23
C GLU A 125 75.60 15.46 -47.70
N GLU A 126 76.72 14.79 -47.36
CA GLU A 126 76.72 13.47 -46.72
C GLU A 126 76.01 13.51 -45.35
N ALA A 127 76.35 14.48 -44.50
CA ALA A 127 75.68 14.65 -43.21
C ALA A 127 74.18 14.95 -43.33
N ASN A 128 73.76 15.72 -44.35
CA ASN A 128 72.35 15.96 -44.63
C ASN A 128 71.63 14.69 -45.11
N ALA A 129 72.22 13.91 -46.02
CA ALA A 129 71.66 12.63 -46.45
C ALA A 129 71.48 11.67 -45.26
N ASP A 130 72.46 11.62 -44.36
CA ASP A 130 72.44 10.87 -43.11
C ASP A 130 71.31 11.33 -42.16
N LEU A 131 71.11 12.65 -42.04
CA LEU A 131 70.03 13.24 -41.25
C LEU A 131 68.65 12.96 -41.87
N GLU A 132 68.50 13.03 -43.19
CA GLU A 132 67.25 12.67 -43.88
C GLU A 132 66.89 11.19 -43.66
N VAL A 133 67.87 10.29 -43.73
CA VAL A 133 67.65 8.86 -43.44
C VAL A 133 67.20 8.70 -41.98
N LYS A 134 67.87 9.35 -41.02
CA LYS A 134 67.50 9.31 -39.59
C LYS A 134 66.10 9.89 -39.35
N ILE A 135 65.71 10.96 -40.05
CA ILE A 135 64.36 11.54 -40.00
C ILE A 135 63.32 10.56 -40.56
N ARG A 136 63.58 9.94 -41.71
CA ARG A 136 62.70 8.92 -42.31
C ARG A 136 62.52 7.71 -41.40
N ASP A 137 63.60 7.18 -40.83
CA ASP A 137 63.59 6.09 -39.85
C ASP A 137 62.80 6.48 -38.58
N TRP A 138 63.00 7.71 -38.09
CA TRP A 138 62.27 8.22 -36.92
C TRP A 138 60.77 8.31 -37.20
N TYR A 139 60.34 8.83 -38.36
CA TYR A 139 58.93 8.87 -38.74
C TYR A 139 58.31 7.48 -38.94
N GLN A 140 59.08 6.49 -39.42
CA GLN A 140 58.58 5.12 -39.51
C GLN A 140 58.43 4.46 -38.14
N ARG A 141 59.38 4.68 -37.22
CA ARG A 141 59.33 4.17 -35.83
C ARG A 141 58.30 4.90 -34.95
N GLN A 142 58.01 6.18 -35.25
CA GLN A 142 57.02 7.00 -34.57
C GLN A 142 55.64 6.98 -35.23
N ARG A 143 55.46 6.27 -36.35
CA ARG A 143 54.13 5.94 -36.86
C ARG A 143 53.40 5.20 -35.74
N PRO A 144 52.31 5.75 -35.18
CA PRO A 144 51.63 5.10 -34.07
C PRO A 144 51.22 3.70 -34.51
N ALA A 145 51.57 2.69 -33.71
CA ALA A 145 51.13 1.33 -33.93
C ALA A 145 49.60 1.35 -34.10
N GLU A 146 49.10 0.63 -35.10
CA GLU A 146 47.76 0.81 -35.66
C GLU A 146 46.68 0.93 -34.58
N THR A 147 45.75 1.86 -34.77
CA THR A 147 44.68 2.16 -33.81
C THR A 147 43.97 0.88 -33.42
N LYS A 148 44.18 0.43 -32.19
CA LYS A 148 43.64 -0.84 -31.69
C LYS A 148 42.13 -0.86 -31.89
N ASP A 149 41.61 -1.82 -32.64
CA ASP A 149 40.20 -1.88 -32.98
C ASP A 149 39.35 -2.22 -31.75
N TYR A 150 38.83 -1.18 -31.08
CA TYR A 150 37.94 -1.34 -29.92
C TYR A 150 36.51 -1.77 -30.29
N SER A 151 36.19 -1.87 -31.59
CA SER A 151 34.88 -2.26 -32.13
C SER A 151 34.25 -3.53 -31.49
N PRO A 152 35.00 -4.62 -31.20
CA PRO A 152 34.43 -5.80 -30.54
C PRO A 152 33.97 -5.53 -29.09
N TYR A 153 34.66 -4.65 -28.36
CA TYR A 153 34.30 -4.30 -26.98
C TYR A 153 33.02 -3.47 -26.90
N PHE A 154 32.74 -2.63 -27.90
CA PHE A 154 31.47 -1.89 -27.94
C PHE A 154 30.28 -2.84 -28.05
N LYS A 155 30.38 -3.91 -28.85
CA LYS A 155 29.32 -4.94 -28.95
C LYS A 155 29.09 -5.66 -27.62
N THR A 156 30.14 -6.07 -26.93
CA THR A 156 29.98 -6.75 -25.62
C THR A 156 29.46 -5.80 -24.54
N ILE A 157 29.81 -4.51 -24.59
CA ILE A 157 29.24 -3.48 -23.72
C ILE A 157 27.74 -3.27 -24.01
N GLU A 158 27.33 -3.23 -25.29
CA GLU A 158 25.92 -3.12 -25.69
C GLU A 158 25.10 -4.34 -25.20
N ASP A 159 25.62 -5.56 -25.42
CA ASP A 159 25.00 -6.80 -24.95
C ASP A 159 24.86 -6.83 -23.42
N LEU A 160 25.87 -6.35 -22.68
CA LEU A 160 25.82 -6.27 -21.22
C LEU A 160 24.83 -5.20 -20.74
N LYS A 161 24.79 -4.02 -21.37
CA LYS A 161 23.77 -2.99 -21.07
C LYS A 161 22.35 -3.53 -21.32
N SER A 162 22.14 -4.21 -22.45
CA SER A 162 20.86 -4.85 -22.79
C SER A 162 20.44 -5.84 -21.70
N LYS A 163 21.34 -6.74 -21.27
CA LYS A 163 21.09 -7.69 -20.17
C LYS A 163 20.81 -7.02 -18.82
N ILE A 164 21.46 -5.89 -18.51
CA ILE A 164 21.19 -5.12 -17.29
C ILE A 164 19.78 -4.50 -17.37
N LEU A 165 19.39 -3.95 -18.54
CA LEU A 165 18.06 -3.38 -18.74
C LEU A 165 16.97 -4.45 -18.65
N THR A 166 17.12 -5.61 -19.29
CA THR A 166 16.15 -6.71 -19.18
C THR A 166 16.04 -7.18 -17.72
N ALA A 167 17.17 -7.43 -17.05
CA ALA A 167 17.16 -7.83 -15.64
C ALA A 167 16.56 -6.77 -14.70
N THR A 168 16.66 -5.48 -15.04
CA THR A 168 16.02 -4.38 -14.28
C THR A 168 14.51 -4.39 -14.46
N VAL A 169 14.02 -4.59 -15.70
CA VAL A 169 12.59 -4.73 -16.01
C VAL A 169 12.01 -5.99 -15.38
N ASP A 170 12.71 -7.12 -15.47
CA ASP A 170 12.30 -8.39 -14.87
C ASP A 170 12.22 -8.29 -13.34
N ASN A 171 13.18 -7.61 -12.70
CA ASN A 171 13.14 -7.34 -11.26
C ASN A 171 11.95 -6.44 -10.88
N ALA A 172 11.69 -5.37 -11.65
CA ALA A 172 10.51 -4.54 -11.44
C ALA A 172 9.19 -5.34 -11.59
N ASN A 173 9.10 -6.23 -12.59
CA ASN A 173 7.95 -7.12 -12.77
C ASN A 173 7.77 -8.08 -11.58
N VAL A 174 8.87 -8.66 -11.07
CA VAL A 174 8.82 -9.54 -9.88
C VAL A 174 8.41 -8.76 -8.62
N LEU A 175 8.89 -7.54 -8.43
CA LEU A 175 8.46 -6.68 -7.31
C LEU A 175 6.96 -6.38 -7.38
N LEU A 176 6.43 -6.03 -8.56
CA LEU A 176 4.99 -5.82 -8.76
C LEU A 176 4.16 -7.09 -8.49
N GLN A 177 4.67 -8.27 -8.85
CA GLN A 177 4.02 -9.55 -8.52
C GLN A 177 4.04 -9.83 -7.01
N ILE A 178 5.14 -9.52 -6.32
CA ILE A 178 5.25 -9.65 -4.85
C ILE A 178 4.25 -8.72 -4.15
N ASP A 179 4.16 -7.46 -4.57
CA ASP A 179 3.25 -6.50 -3.93
C ASP A 179 1.78 -6.81 -4.25
N ASN A 180 1.46 -7.28 -5.46
CA ASN A 180 0.13 -7.81 -5.78
C ASN A 180 -0.23 -9.03 -4.89
N ALA A 181 0.69 -10.00 -4.76
CA ALA A 181 0.49 -11.18 -3.90
C ALA A 181 0.34 -10.82 -2.41
N ARG A 182 1.04 -9.77 -1.94
CA ARG A 182 0.87 -9.23 -0.58
C ARG A 182 -0.49 -8.59 -0.38
N LEU A 183 -0.92 -7.71 -1.28
CA LEU A 183 -2.25 -7.09 -1.23
C LEU A 183 -3.36 -8.15 -1.25
N ALA A 184 -3.24 -9.18 -2.10
CA ALA A 184 -4.16 -10.30 -2.11
C ALA A 184 -4.17 -11.10 -0.80
N ALA A 185 -3.00 -11.30 -0.18
CA ALA A 185 -2.89 -11.97 1.12
C ALA A 185 -3.51 -11.15 2.26
N ASP A 186 -3.32 -9.83 2.27
CA ASP A 186 -3.92 -8.92 3.24
C ASP A 186 -5.44 -8.83 3.05
N ASP A 187 -5.94 -8.80 1.81
CA ASP A 187 -7.37 -8.92 1.47
C ASP A 187 -7.99 -10.21 2.03
N PHE A 188 -7.33 -11.36 1.83
CA PHE A 188 -7.80 -12.64 2.37
C PHE A 188 -7.72 -12.69 3.90
N ARG A 189 -6.69 -12.06 4.48
CA ARG A 189 -6.57 -11.93 5.94
C ARG A 189 -7.72 -11.10 6.52
N THR A 190 -8.03 -9.94 5.96
CA THR A 190 -9.15 -9.11 6.43
C THR A 190 -10.47 -9.85 6.30
N LYS A 191 -10.70 -10.55 5.17
CA LYS A 191 -11.90 -11.40 4.99
C LYS A 191 -11.97 -12.54 6.02
N TYR A 192 -10.85 -13.18 6.34
CA TYR A 192 -10.78 -14.20 7.39
C TYR A 192 -11.08 -13.62 8.78
N GLU A 193 -10.53 -12.46 9.11
CA GLU A 193 -10.79 -11.77 10.39
C GLU A 193 -12.27 -11.36 10.51
N THR A 194 -12.91 -10.89 9.42
CA THR A 194 -14.37 -10.60 9.43
C THR A 194 -15.23 -11.85 9.57
N GLU A 195 -14.93 -12.93 8.83
CA GLU A 195 -15.66 -14.20 8.92
C GLU A 195 -15.48 -14.87 10.29
N LEU A 196 -14.29 -14.78 10.88
CA LEU A 196 -14.04 -15.28 12.23
C LEU A 196 -14.88 -14.53 13.27
N ASN A 197 -14.98 -13.20 13.15
CA ASN A 197 -15.82 -12.39 14.04
C ASN A 197 -17.32 -12.72 13.89
N LEU A 198 -17.81 -12.88 12.66
CA LEU A 198 -19.19 -13.34 12.40
C LEU A 198 -19.43 -14.74 12.99
N ARG A 199 -18.49 -15.67 12.81
CA ARG A 199 -18.56 -17.03 13.37
C ARG A 199 -18.63 -17.01 14.91
N MET A 200 -17.83 -16.17 15.57
CA MET A 200 -17.86 -16.00 17.02
C MET A 200 -19.18 -15.41 17.51
N SER A 201 -19.78 -14.45 16.78
CA SER A 201 -21.11 -13.92 17.09
C SER A 201 -22.17 -15.02 16.99
N VAL A 202 -22.20 -15.77 15.88
CA VAL A 202 -23.16 -16.87 15.68
C VAL A 202 -22.98 -17.98 16.72
N GLU A 203 -21.75 -18.28 17.15
CA GLU A 203 -21.52 -19.22 18.26
C GLU A 203 -22.00 -18.68 19.61
N ALA A 204 -21.88 -17.37 19.87
CA ALA A 204 -22.47 -16.76 21.06
C ALA A 204 -24.00 -16.85 21.03
N ASP A 205 -24.63 -16.56 19.89
CA ASP A 205 -26.08 -16.66 19.68
C ASP A 205 -26.58 -18.10 19.85
N ILE A 206 -25.91 -19.10 19.27
CA ILE A 206 -26.23 -20.53 19.44
C ILE A 206 -26.12 -20.93 20.93
N ASN A 207 -25.11 -20.45 21.65
CA ASN A 207 -24.97 -20.74 23.07
C ASN A 207 -26.04 -20.03 23.92
N GLY A 208 -26.46 -18.82 23.52
CA GLY A 208 -27.61 -18.12 24.12
C GLY A 208 -28.92 -18.88 23.92
N LEU A 209 -29.22 -19.29 22.67
CA LEU A 209 -30.40 -20.09 22.33
C LEU A 209 -30.44 -21.44 23.05
N ARG A 210 -29.28 -22.07 23.29
CA ARG A 210 -29.20 -23.28 24.14
C ARG A 210 -29.62 -23.02 25.58
N ARG A 211 -29.17 -21.92 26.20
CA ARG A 211 -29.61 -21.54 27.56
C ARG A 211 -31.11 -21.28 27.63
N VAL A 212 -31.65 -20.56 26.65
CA VAL A 212 -33.10 -20.30 26.56
C VAL A 212 -33.88 -21.62 26.39
N LEU A 213 -33.36 -22.59 25.62
CA LEU A 213 -33.96 -23.92 25.50
C LEU A 213 -33.93 -24.69 26.83
N ASP A 214 -32.82 -24.63 27.58
CA ASP A 214 -32.68 -25.26 28.89
C ASP A 214 -33.67 -24.61 29.90
N GLU A 215 -33.76 -23.28 29.93
CA GLU A 215 -34.70 -22.51 30.76
C GLU A 215 -36.17 -22.84 30.43
N LEU A 216 -36.55 -22.89 29.15
CA LEU A 216 -37.89 -23.31 28.72
C LEU A 216 -38.18 -24.78 29.06
N THR A 217 -37.16 -25.64 29.06
CA THR A 217 -37.31 -27.06 29.44
C THR A 217 -37.58 -27.21 30.94
N LEU A 218 -36.91 -26.42 31.79
CA LEU A 218 -37.19 -26.35 33.22
C LEU A 218 -38.59 -25.79 33.48
N ALA A 219 -38.94 -24.64 32.88
CA ALA A 219 -40.26 -24.03 33.06
C ALA A 219 -41.40 -24.95 32.59
N ARG A 220 -41.19 -25.74 31.52
CA ARG A 220 -42.14 -26.79 31.11
C ARG A 220 -42.29 -27.88 32.17
N ALA A 221 -41.18 -28.37 32.75
CA ALA A 221 -41.23 -29.39 33.80
C ALA A 221 -41.96 -28.90 35.06
N ASP A 222 -41.71 -27.64 35.47
CA ASP A 222 -42.40 -27.00 36.59
C ASP A 222 -43.91 -26.90 36.35
N LEU A 223 -44.33 -26.49 35.14
CA LEU A 223 -45.74 -26.43 34.75
C LEU A 223 -46.37 -27.84 34.65
N GLU A 224 -45.64 -28.84 34.19
CA GLU A 224 -46.10 -30.24 34.17
C GLU A 224 -46.31 -30.78 35.60
N MET A 225 -45.43 -30.44 36.54
CA MET A 225 -45.61 -30.75 37.97
C MET A 225 -46.85 -30.06 38.57
N GLN A 226 -47.06 -28.77 38.29
CA GLN A 226 -48.25 -28.04 38.75
C GLN A 226 -49.55 -28.63 38.17
N ILE A 227 -49.54 -29.03 36.89
CA ILE A 227 -50.68 -29.70 36.26
C ILE A 227 -50.98 -31.04 36.94
N GLU A 228 -49.96 -31.82 37.29
CA GLU A 228 -50.17 -33.12 37.95
C GLU A 228 -50.66 -32.95 39.38
N SER A 229 -50.10 -32.01 40.17
CA SER A 229 -50.59 -31.74 41.53
C SER A 229 -52.05 -31.27 41.54
N LEU A 230 -52.45 -30.41 40.59
CA LEU A 230 -53.84 -29.98 40.45
C LEU A 230 -54.78 -31.12 40.03
N LYS A 231 -54.31 -32.10 39.25
CA LYS A 231 -55.09 -33.32 38.95
C LYS A 231 -55.25 -34.20 40.20
N GLU A 232 -54.20 -34.37 41.00
CA GLU A 232 -54.23 -35.13 42.25
C GLU A 232 -55.21 -34.49 43.25
N GLU A 233 -55.17 -33.17 43.41
CA GLU A 233 -56.15 -32.41 44.22
C GLU A 233 -57.58 -32.59 43.72
N LEU A 234 -57.82 -32.48 42.39
CA LEU A 234 -59.13 -32.66 41.79
C LEU A 234 -59.65 -34.10 41.97
N ALA A 235 -58.77 -35.11 41.84
CA ALA A 235 -59.11 -36.51 42.10
C ALA A 235 -59.43 -36.76 43.58
N TYR A 236 -58.67 -36.14 44.50
CA TYR A 236 -58.92 -36.20 45.94
C TYR A 236 -60.27 -35.56 46.31
N LEU A 237 -60.56 -34.36 45.80
CA LEU A 237 -61.84 -33.66 45.97
C LEU A 237 -63.03 -34.47 45.43
N LYS A 238 -62.90 -35.07 44.24
CA LYS A 238 -63.94 -35.96 43.69
C LYS A 238 -64.18 -37.17 44.58
N LYS A 239 -63.11 -37.85 45.02
CA LYS A 239 -63.23 -39.02 45.89
C LYS A 239 -63.87 -38.66 47.23
N ASN A 240 -63.47 -37.55 47.85
CA ASN A 240 -64.08 -37.08 49.09
C ASN A 240 -65.58 -36.76 48.89
N HIS A 241 -65.95 -36.11 47.78
CA HIS A 241 -67.36 -35.87 47.45
C HIS A 241 -68.15 -37.16 47.20
N GLU A 242 -67.56 -38.16 46.52
CA GLU A 242 -68.18 -39.47 46.35
C GLU A 242 -68.38 -40.20 47.68
N GLU A 243 -67.40 -40.15 48.59
CA GLU A 243 -67.49 -40.72 49.94
C GLU A 243 -68.54 -39.99 50.81
N GLU A 244 -68.58 -38.66 50.78
CA GLU A 244 -69.62 -37.85 51.45
C GLU A 244 -71.02 -38.13 50.89
N MET A 245 -71.18 -38.20 49.57
CA MET A 245 -72.44 -38.53 48.91
C MET A 245 -72.89 -39.96 49.24
N LEU A 246 -71.96 -40.92 49.35
CA LEU A 246 -72.25 -42.28 49.83
C LEU A 246 -72.66 -42.28 51.30
N ALA A 247 -72.01 -41.50 52.16
CA ALA A 247 -72.36 -41.38 53.58
C ALA A 247 -73.75 -40.74 53.77
N LEU A 248 -74.04 -39.65 53.05
CA LEU A 248 -75.36 -38.98 53.05
C LEU A 248 -76.44 -39.89 52.46
N ARG A 249 -76.14 -40.63 51.37
CA ARG A 249 -77.06 -41.64 50.81
C ARG A 249 -77.26 -42.83 51.76
N GLY A 250 -76.28 -43.16 52.60
CA GLY A 250 -76.41 -44.13 53.68
C GLY A 250 -77.31 -43.63 54.82
N GLN A 251 -77.19 -42.36 55.21
CA GLN A 251 -78.06 -41.73 56.21
C GLN A 251 -79.50 -41.51 55.70
N THR A 252 -79.67 -41.25 54.40
CA THR A 252 -80.97 -41.07 53.74
C THR A 252 -81.48 -42.37 53.09
N GLY A 253 -80.78 -43.49 53.33
CA GLY A 253 -80.97 -44.78 52.64
C GLY A 253 -82.01 -45.71 53.26
N GLY A 254 -82.92 -45.17 54.07
CA GLY A 254 -84.17 -45.85 54.36
C GLY A 254 -85.09 -45.74 53.15
N ASP A 255 -85.65 -46.85 52.68
CA ASP A 255 -86.63 -46.86 51.61
C ASP A 255 -87.91 -46.11 52.04
N VAL A 256 -88.21 -44.99 51.35
CA VAL A 256 -89.39 -44.15 51.58
C VAL A 256 -90.17 -44.05 50.27
N ASN A 257 -90.69 -45.18 49.81
CA ASN A 257 -91.84 -45.20 48.92
C ASN A 257 -93.09 -44.78 49.72
N VAL A 258 -93.42 -43.49 49.71
CA VAL A 258 -94.65 -42.94 50.30
C VAL A 258 -95.61 -42.55 49.20
N GLU A 259 -96.68 -43.34 49.08
CA GLU A 259 -97.86 -42.99 48.31
C GLU A 259 -98.46 -41.70 48.89
N MET A 260 -98.83 -40.76 48.00
CA MET A 260 -99.59 -39.57 48.40
C MET A 260 -101.02 -39.99 48.75
N ASP A 261 -101.27 -40.35 50.01
CA ASP A 261 -102.62 -40.31 50.57
C ASP A 261 -102.87 -38.97 51.25
N ALA A 262 -104.02 -38.37 50.98
CA ALA A 262 -104.27 -36.96 51.22
C ALA A 262 -105.25 -36.72 52.37
N ALA A 263 -104.81 -35.86 53.31
CA ALA A 263 -105.60 -35.20 54.36
C ALA A 263 -106.00 -36.08 55.58
N PRO A 264 -106.43 -35.49 56.72
CA PRO A 264 -106.67 -34.07 56.99
C PRO A 264 -105.93 -33.47 58.19
N GLY A 265 -106.10 -32.14 58.32
CA GLY A 265 -105.36 -31.22 59.19
C GLY A 265 -105.12 -31.60 60.65
N VAL A 266 -103.94 -31.18 61.13
CA VAL A 266 -103.64 -31.06 62.56
C VAL A 266 -103.67 -29.57 62.94
N ASP A 267 -104.68 -29.28 63.73
CA ASP A 267 -105.11 -27.99 64.23
C ASP A 267 -104.01 -27.16 64.93
N LEU A 268 -103.83 -25.90 64.50
CA LEU A 268 -102.89 -24.92 65.10
C LEU A 268 -103.23 -24.59 66.56
N SER A 269 -104.43 -24.97 67.03
CA SER A 269 -104.84 -24.89 68.44
C SER A 269 -103.95 -25.71 69.38
N ARG A 270 -103.35 -26.82 68.90
CA ARG A 270 -102.53 -27.71 69.75
C ARG A 270 -101.15 -27.11 70.04
N ILE A 271 -100.51 -26.52 69.04
CA ILE A 271 -99.19 -25.88 69.17
C ILE A 271 -99.28 -24.63 70.05
N LEU A 272 -100.38 -23.87 69.97
CA LEU A 272 -100.59 -22.70 70.83
C LEU A 272 -100.87 -23.05 72.30
N ASN A 273 -101.38 -24.24 72.60
CA ASN A 273 -101.49 -24.74 73.97
C ASN A 273 -100.16 -25.31 74.49
N GLU A 274 -99.36 -25.98 73.65
CA GLU A 274 -98.04 -26.50 74.06
C GLU A 274 -97.02 -25.40 74.39
N MET A 275 -97.20 -24.18 73.90
CA MET A 275 -96.43 -23.00 74.34
C MET A 275 -96.99 -22.29 75.58
N ARG A 276 -98.22 -22.61 76.03
CA ARG A 276 -98.83 -22.02 77.23
C ARG A 276 -98.45 -22.78 78.51
N ASP A 277 -98.31 -24.10 78.43
CA ASP A 277 -98.00 -24.97 79.58
C ASP A 277 -96.49 -25.07 79.93
N ARG A 278 -95.63 -24.23 79.35
CA ARG A 278 -94.20 -24.13 79.71
C ARG A 278 -93.82 -22.83 80.44
N VAL A 279 -94.79 -22.01 80.83
CA VAL A 279 -94.56 -20.74 81.55
C VAL A 279 -95.52 -20.60 82.73
N GLU A 280 -95.48 -21.53 83.68
CA GLU A 280 -95.89 -21.29 85.07
C GLU A 280 -95.28 -22.37 86.01
N MET A 281 -94.81 -21.94 87.20
CA MET A 281 -94.16 -22.75 88.26
C MET A 281 -92.83 -23.41 87.85
N ASP A 282 -91.65 -22.90 88.22
CA ASP A 282 -91.17 -22.91 89.62
C ASP A 282 -90.12 -21.80 89.92
N ALA A 283 -89.86 -21.54 91.20
CA ALA A 283 -89.11 -20.38 91.69
C ALA A 283 -87.64 -20.69 92.07
N ALA A 284 -86.72 -20.29 91.17
CA ALA A 284 -85.28 -20.05 91.40
C ALA A 284 -84.37 -21.29 91.69
N PRO A 285 -83.02 -21.19 91.58
CA PRO A 285 -82.18 -20.12 91.02
C PRO A 285 -81.14 -20.55 89.95
N GLY A 286 -80.92 -19.72 88.92
CA GLY A 286 -79.57 -19.19 88.64
C GLY A 286 -78.63 -19.82 87.59
N VAL A 287 -78.91 -20.98 86.97
CA VAL A 287 -78.08 -21.61 85.92
C VAL A 287 -79.03 -22.31 84.93
N ASP A 288 -79.00 -22.21 83.60
CA ASP A 288 -77.85 -22.13 82.66
C ASP A 288 -78.11 -21.24 81.41
N LEU A 289 -79.24 -20.51 81.33
CA LEU A 289 -79.60 -19.71 80.14
C LEU A 289 -78.56 -18.60 79.83
N SER A 290 -78.03 -17.96 80.88
CA SER A 290 -76.93 -17.00 80.74
C SER A 290 -75.66 -17.63 80.18
N ARG A 291 -75.41 -18.93 80.41
CA ARG A 291 -74.25 -19.64 79.84
C ARG A 291 -74.45 -19.90 78.35
N ILE A 292 -75.64 -20.32 77.94
CA ILE A 292 -75.98 -20.55 76.52
C ILE A 292 -75.95 -19.23 75.73
N LEU A 293 -76.48 -18.14 76.30
CA LEU A 293 -76.43 -16.81 75.68
C LEU A 293 -75.01 -16.23 75.62
N ASN A 294 -74.18 -16.50 76.63
CA ASN A 294 -72.77 -16.12 76.58
C ASN A 294 -71.97 -16.96 75.57
N GLU A 295 -72.17 -18.28 75.50
CA GLU A 295 -71.52 -19.13 74.47
C GLU A 295 -71.93 -18.69 73.06
N MET A 296 -73.21 -18.41 72.82
CA MET A 296 -73.67 -17.85 71.54
C MET A 296 -72.98 -16.52 71.20
N ARG A 297 -72.81 -15.62 72.19
CA ARG A 297 -72.02 -14.39 71.99
C ARG A 297 -70.56 -14.70 71.67
N ASP A 298 -69.93 -15.59 72.42
CA ASP A 298 -68.53 -16.00 72.25
C ASP A 298 -68.28 -16.59 70.84
N GLN A 299 -69.23 -17.35 70.29
CA GLN A 299 -69.19 -17.87 68.92
C GLN A 299 -69.35 -16.76 67.87
N TYR A 300 -70.28 -15.81 68.07
CA TYR A 300 -70.43 -14.66 67.17
C TYR A 300 -69.23 -13.71 67.23
N GLU A 301 -68.65 -13.49 68.40
CA GLU A 301 -67.48 -12.65 68.62
C GLU A 301 -66.24 -13.28 67.99
N LYS A 302 -66.04 -14.61 68.14
CA LYS A 302 -65.00 -15.37 67.41
C LYS A 302 -65.19 -15.32 65.89
N MET A 303 -66.43 -15.42 65.37
CA MET A 303 -66.69 -15.25 63.94
C MET A 303 -66.42 -13.83 63.46
N ALA A 304 -66.80 -12.81 64.22
CA ALA A 304 -66.54 -11.41 63.88
C ALA A 304 -65.05 -11.09 63.89
N GLU A 305 -64.30 -11.58 64.89
CA GLU A 305 -62.83 -11.46 64.93
C GLU A 305 -62.15 -12.23 63.80
N LYS A 306 -62.64 -13.44 63.47
CA LYS A 306 -62.10 -14.24 62.36
C LYS A 306 -62.31 -13.52 61.03
N ASN A 307 -63.52 -13.05 60.75
CA ASN A 307 -63.85 -12.29 59.54
C ASN A 307 -63.04 -10.98 59.46
N ARG A 308 -62.92 -10.24 60.57
CA ARG A 308 -62.06 -9.05 60.64
C ARG A 308 -60.60 -9.38 60.30
N ARG A 309 -60.05 -10.46 60.86
CA ARG A 309 -58.66 -10.90 60.61
C ARG A 309 -58.47 -11.35 59.16
N GLU A 310 -59.39 -12.12 58.61
CA GLU A 310 -59.36 -12.57 57.21
C GLU A 310 -59.46 -11.38 56.24
N ALA A 311 -60.26 -10.36 56.56
CA ALA A 311 -60.30 -9.11 55.81
C ALA A 311 -58.97 -8.33 55.91
N GLU A 312 -58.41 -8.18 57.12
CA GLU A 312 -57.10 -7.55 57.34
C GLU A 312 -55.99 -8.28 56.55
N GLU A 313 -55.90 -9.60 56.65
CA GLU A 313 -54.94 -10.44 55.92
C GLU A 313 -55.13 -10.34 54.39
N TRP A 314 -56.37 -10.32 53.90
CA TRP A 314 -56.68 -10.11 52.49
C TRP A 314 -56.24 -8.73 51.99
N PHE A 315 -56.51 -7.66 52.75
CA PHE A 315 -56.05 -6.31 52.43
C PHE A 315 -54.53 -6.21 52.44
N PHE A 316 -53.85 -6.80 53.42
CA PHE A 316 -52.39 -6.83 53.46
C PHE A 316 -51.81 -7.58 52.27
N SER A 317 -52.32 -8.78 51.97
CA SER A 317 -51.91 -9.60 50.82
C SER A 317 -52.04 -8.83 49.50
N LYS A 318 -53.22 -8.23 49.23
CA LYS A 318 -53.43 -7.46 48.00
C LYS A 318 -52.60 -6.17 47.93
N THR A 319 -52.29 -5.56 49.08
CA THR A 319 -51.39 -4.39 49.16
C THR A 319 -49.93 -4.79 48.91
N GLU A 320 -49.50 -5.96 49.38
CA GLU A 320 -48.15 -6.49 49.15
C GLU A 320 -47.95 -6.91 47.69
N GLU A 321 -48.96 -7.53 47.08
CA GLU A 321 -49.02 -7.87 45.65
C GLU A 321 -48.94 -6.59 44.79
N LEU A 322 -49.77 -5.58 45.07
CA LEU A 322 -49.73 -4.30 44.37
C LEU A 322 -48.37 -3.60 44.53
N ASN A 323 -47.75 -3.64 45.72
CA ASN A 323 -46.41 -3.12 45.92
C ASN A 323 -45.34 -3.89 45.12
N ARG A 324 -45.46 -5.22 44.98
CA ARG A 324 -44.59 -6.00 44.08
C ARG A 324 -44.78 -5.58 42.62
N GLU A 325 -46.02 -5.46 42.14
CA GLU A 325 -46.29 -5.00 40.77
C GLU A 325 -45.78 -3.57 40.52
N VAL A 326 -45.92 -2.66 41.48
CA VAL A 326 -45.38 -1.29 41.38
C VAL A 326 -43.85 -1.31 41.37
N ALA A 327 -43.21 -2.16 42.17
CA ALA A 327 -41.76 -2.31 42.17
C ALA A 327 -41.24 -2.86 40.83
N THR A 328 -41.79 -3.96 40.32
CA THR A 328 -41.36 -4.57 39.05
C THR A 328 -41.63 -3.64 37.85
N ASN A 329 -42.77 -2.95 37.81
CA ASN A 329 -43.03 -1.94 36.79
C ASN A 329 -42.06 -0.73 36.90
N THR A 330 -41.68 -0.35 38.12
CA THR A 330 -40.69 0.73 38.33
C THR A 330 -39.30 0.30 37.86
N GLU A 331 -38.89 -0.94 38.14
CA GLU A 331 -37.63 -1.53 37.66
C GLU A 331 -37.59 -1.64 36.13
N ALA A 332 -38.67 -2.12 35.51
CA ALA A 332 -38.80 -2.16 34.05
C ALA A 332 -38.78 -0.75 33.40
N LEU A 333 -39.36 0.25 34.06
CA LEU A 333 -39.25 1.65 33.62
C LEU A 333 -37.86 2.23 33.84
N GLN A 334 -37.10 1.78 34.84
CA GLN A 334 -35.70 2.17 35.07
C GLN A 334 -34.79 1.56 33.99
N SER A 335 -34.92 0.25 33.73
CA SER A 335 -34.10 -0.45 32.72
C SER A 335 -34.34 0.09 31.30
N GLY A 336 -35.60 0.31 30.91
CA GLY A 336 -35.92 0.95 29.63
C GLY A 336 -35.39 2.39 29.52
N LYS A 337 -35.34 3.15 30.62
CA LYS A 337 -34.72 4.49 30.64
C LYS A 337 -33.20 4.44 30.48
N SER A 338 -32.52 3.46 31.09
CA SER A 338 -31.08 3.25 30.86
C SER A 338 -30.80 2.83 29.42
N GLU A 339 -31.56 1.88 28.87
CA GLU A 339 -31.40 1.43 27.48
C GLU A 339 -31.60 2.57 26.48
N ILE A 340 -32.67 3.37 26.62
CA ILE A 340 -32.89 4.58 25.80
C ILE A 340 -31.72 5.58 25.94
N SER A 341 -31.13 5.70 27.13
CA SER A 341 -30.00 6.60 27.37
C SER A 341 -28.70 6.07 26.73
N GLU A 342 -28.50 4.76 26.72
CA GLU A 342 -27.35 4.11 26.07
C GLU A 342 -27.48 4.13 24.55
N LEU A 343 -28.66 3.85 24.00
CA LEU A 343 -28.96 3.99 22.57
C LEU A 343 -28.78 5.44 22.11
N ARG A 344 -29.15 6.45 22.92
CA ARG A 344 -28.86 7.85 22.60
C ARG A 344 -27.37 8.16 22.56
N ARG A 345 -26.57 7.60 23.49
CA ARG A 345 -25.11 7.75 23.48
C ARG A 345 -24.47 7.04 22.29
N SER A 346 -24.94 5.84 21.91
CA SER A 346 -24.40 5.12 20.77
C SER A 346 -24.71 5.83 19.45
N VAL A 347 -25.93 6.36 19.28
CA VAL A 347 -26.29 7.22 18.13
C VAL A 347 -25.40 8.47 18.07
N GLN A 348 -25.21 9.18 19.18
CA GLN A 348 -24.33 10.36 19.23
C GLN A 348 -22.87 10.01 18.88
N ASN A 349 -22.34 8.89 19.38
CA ASN A 349 -20.99 8.43 19.04
C ASN A 349 -20.86 8.07 17.55
N LEU A 350 -21.85 7.38 16.98
CA LEU A 350 -21.89 7.05 15.55
C LEU A 350 -22.03 8.29 14.67
N GLU A 351 -22.77 9.30 15.12
CA GLU A 351 -22.90 10.58 14.40
C GLU A 351 -21.58 11.38 14.43
N ILE A 352 -20.88 11.41 15.58
CA ILE A 352 -19.53 12.00 15.68
C ILE A 352 -18.54 11.27 14.76
N GLU A 353 -18.58 9.94 14.72
CA GLU A 353 -17.72 9.15 13.83
C GLU A 353 -18.08 9.37 12.35
N LEU A 354 -19.37 9.49 12.00
CA LEU A 354 -19.78 9.86 10.65
C LEU A 354 -19.22 11.24 10.25
N GLN A 355 -19.26 12.24 11.14
CA GLN A 355 -18.67 13.56 10.87
C GLN A 355 -17.14 13.50 10.78
N SER A 356 -16.47 12.69 11.61
CA SER A 356 -15.02 12.49 11.55
C SER A 356 -14.60 11.90 10.19
N GLN A 357 -15.29 10.85 9.74
CA GLN A 357 -15.06 10.19 8.45
C GLN A 357 -15.36 11.11 7.26
N LEU A 358 -16.43 11.91 7.31
CA LEU A 358 -16.72 12.92 6.28
C LEU A 358 -15.61 14.00 6.21
N SER A 359 -15.08 14.44 7.35
CA SER A 359 -13.96 15.39 7.37
C SER A 359 -12.65 14.79 6.84
N MET A 360 -12.40 13.52 7.13
CA MET A 360 -11.25 12.78 6.61
C MET A 360 -11.37 12.63 5.09
N LYS A 361 -12.52 12.19 4.59
CA LYS A 361 -12.82 12.10 3.16
C LYS A 361 -12.56 13.43 2.45
N ALA A 362 -13.10 14.53 2.95
CA ALA A 362 -12.92 15.85 2.35
C ALA A 362 -11.44 16.29 2.31
N SER A 363 -10.64 15.97 3.35
CA SER A 363 -9.21 16.29 3.35
C SER A 363 -8.41 15.44 2.36
N LEU A 364 -8.78 14.18 2.17
CA LEU A 364 -8.19 13.29 1.15
C LEU A 364 -8.58 13.70 -0.28
N GLU A 365 -9.84 14.08 -0.52
CA GLU A 365 -10.29 14.60 -1.82
C GLU A 365 -9.59 15.92 -2.18
N ASN A 366 -9.41 16.84 -1.22
CA ASN A 366 -8.63 18.05 -1.43
C ASN A 366 -7.14 17.76 -1.72
N SER A 367 -6.54 16.80 -1.02
CA SER A 367 -5.14 16.40 -1.25
C SER A 367 -4.95 15.74 -2.63
N LEU A 368 -5.93 14.95 -3.07
CA LEU A 368 -5.97 14.38 -4.41
C LEU A 368 -6.06 15.48 -5.48
N GLU A 369 -6.89 16.51 -5.25
CA GLU A 369 -7.03 17.60 -6.22
C GLU A 369 -5.82 18.54 -6.24
N GLU A 370 -5.19 18.83 -5.10
CA GLU A 370 -3.91 19.58 -5.06
C GLU A 370 -2.80 18.81 -5.80
N THR A 371 -2.69 17.50 -5.60
CA THR A 371 -1.67 16.69 -6.28
C THR A 371 -1.91 16.60 -7.78
N LYS A 372 -3.15 16.39 -8.24
CA LYS A 372 -3.51 16.50 -9.67
C LYS A 372 -3.16 17.88 -10.23
N GLY A 373 -3.58 18.96 -9.56
CA GLY A 373 -3.29 20.33 -9.98
C GLY A 373 -1.79 20.59 -10.13
N ARG A 374 -0.97 20.08 -9.18
CA ARG A 374 0.49 20.15 -9.24
C ARG A 374 1.06 19.42 -10.47
N TYR A 375 0.57 18.22 -10.78
CA TYR A 375 0.99 17.48 -11.98
C TYR A 375 0.52 18.15 -13.28
N CYS A 376 -0.70 18.71 -13.32
CA CYS A 376 -1.18 19.50 -14.47
C CYS A 376 -0.29 20.72 -14.74
N LEU A 377 0.14 21.44 -13.70
CA LEU A 377 1.07 22.56 -13.81
C LEU A 377 2.45 22.11 -14.32
N GLN A 378 2.98 20.99 -13.80
CA GLN A 378 4.25 20.42 -14.29
C GLN A 378 4.16 19.99 -15.76
N LEU A 379 3.06 19.38 -16.18
CA LEU A 379 2.81 19.03 -17.59
C LEU A 379 2.72 20.27 -18.48
N SER A 380 2.04 21.34 -18.03
CA SER A 380 2.00 22.62 -18.75
C SER A 380 3.41 23.21 -18.92
N GLN A 381 4.21 23.22 -17.85
CA GLN A 381 5.57 23.74 -17.89
C GLN A 381 6.48 22.94 -18.85
N ILE A 382 6.34 21.61 -18.87
CA ILE A 382 7.07 20.75 -19.81
C ILE A 382 6.58 21.01 -21.25
N GLN A 383 5.28 21.17 -21.47
CA GLN A 383 4.71 21.48 -22.78
C GLN A 383 5.18 22.85 -23.32
N GLU A 384 5.26 23.87 -22.47
CA GLU A 384 5.84 25.18 -22.79
C GLU A 384 7.32 25.06 -23.16
N MET A 385 8.10 24.27 -22.40
CA MET A 385 9.51 24.02 -22.70
C MET A 385 9.67 23.32 -24.06
N ILE A 386 8.87 22.28 -24.34
CA ILE A 386 8.86 21.59 -25.64
C ILE A 386 8.53 22.58 -26.76
N GLY A 387 7.46 23.36 -26.62
CA GLY A 387 7.08 24.36 -27.62
C GLY A 387 8.18 25.42 -27.86
N SER A 388 8.92 25.82 -26.82
CA SER A 388 10.05 26.74 -26.96
C SER A 388 11.21 26.13 -27.76
N VAL A 389 11.51 24.85 -27.57
CA VAL A 389 12.56 24.11 -28.30
C VAL A 389 12.11 23.82 -29.74
N GLU A 390 10.84 23.48 -29.95
CA GLU A 390 10.26 23.31 -31.29
C GLU A 390 10.31 24.61 -32.10
N ALA A 391 10.01 25.76 -31.47
CA ALA A 391 10.14 27.07 -32.08
C ALA A 391 11.60 27.41 -32.45
N GLN A 392 12.57 27.12 -31.57
CA GLN A 392 14.00 27.27 -31.86
C GLN A 392 14.45 26.38 -33.03
N LEU A 393 13.99 25.12 -33.08
CA LEU A 393 14.28 24.20 -34.18
C LEU A 393 13.65 24.67 -35.51
N ALA A 394 12.44 25.23 -35.47
CA ALA A 394 11.80 25.81 -36.64
C ALA A 394 12.55 27.05 -37.16
N GLN A 395 12.99 27.92 -36.25
CA GLN A 395 13.81 29.10 -36.58
C GLN A 395 15.14 28.70 -37.23
N LEU A 396 15.89 27.77 -36.62
CA LEU A 396 17.17 27.28 -37.18
C LEU A 396 17.00 26.59 -38.55
N ARG A 397 15.87 25.91 -38.79
CA ARG A 397 15.55 25.35 -40.12
C ARG A 397 15.31 26.46 -41.15
N CYS A 398 14.60 27.52 -40.78
CA CYS A 398 14.35 28.67 -41.66
C CYS A 398 15.66 29.41 -41.98
N GLU A 399 16.52 29.66 -41.00
CA GLU A 399 17.85 30.26 -41.18
C GLU A 399 18.75 29.40 -42.07
N MET A 400 18.75 28.08 -41.89
CA MET A 400 19.49 27.14 -42.74
C MET A 400 18.98 27.15 -44.19
N GLU A 401 17.66 27.23 -44.39
CA GLU A 401 17.07 27.33 -45.72
C GLU A 401 17.40 28.67 -46.40
N GLN A 402 17.36 29.79 -45.66
CA GLN A 402 17.80 31.10 -46.14
C GLN A 402 19.28 31.09 -46.55
N GLN A 403 20.17 30.60 -45.69
CA GLN A 403 21.60 30.46 -46.00
C GLN A 403 21.83 29.57 -47.24
N SER A 404 21.09 28.47 -47.38
CA SER A 404 21.15 27.58 -48.55
C SER A 404 20.75 28.32 -49.85
N GLN A 405 19.74 29.18 -49.79
CA GLN A 405 19.34 30.04 -50.92
C GLN A 405 20.41 31.10 -51.23
N GLU A 406 20.98 31.76 -50.23
CA GLU A 406 22.08 32.73 -50.40
C GLU A 406 23.33 32.07 -51.01
N TYR A 407 23.74 30.90 -50.53
CA TYR A 407 24.85 30.13 -51.09
C TYR A 407 24.61 29.76 -52.55
N LYS A 408 23.37 29.42 -52.92
CA LYS A 408 23.01 29.12 -54.31
C LYS A 408 23.12 30.36 -55.20
N ILE A 409 22.62 31.51 -54.76
CA ILE A 409 22.76 32.78 -55.48
C ILE A 409 24.24 33.15 -55.64
N LEU A 410 25.05 32.99 -54.58
CA LEU A 410 26.49 33.26 -54.63
C LEU A 410 27.22 32.31 -55.58
N LEU A 411 26.81 31.04 -55.67
CA LEU A 411 27.34 30.08 -56.63
C LEU A 411 26.95 30.44 -58.08
N ASP A 412 25.72 30.89 -58.32
CA ASP A 412 25.28 31.36 -59.64
C ASP A 412 26.06 32.62 -60.07
N VAL A 413 26.33 33.56 -59.15
CA VAL A 413 27.21 34.72 -59.41
C VAL A 413 28.66 34.29 -59.64
N LYS A 414 29.20 33.36 -58.84
CA LYS A 414 30.56 32.83 -59.02
C LYS A 414 30.73 32.18 -60.39
N THR A 415 29.81 31.30 -60.79
CA THR A 415 29.89 30.59 -62.07
C THR A 415 29.79 31.55 -63.25
N ARG A 416 28.99 32.61 -63.14
CA ARG A 416 28.98 33.71 -64.13
C ARG A 416 30.32 34.45 -64.19
N LEU A 417 30.88 34.85 -63.05
CA LEU A 417 32.18 35.53 -63.01
C LEU A 417 33.32 34.64 -63.55
N GLU A 418 33.26 33.33 -63.31
CA GLU A 418 34.21 32.36 -63.90
C GLU A 418 34.08 32.26 -65.42
N GLN A 419 32.86 32.36 -65.97
CA GLN A 419 32.64 32.48 -67.43
C GLN A 419 33.22 33.79 -67.97
N GLU A 420 32.96 34.92 -67.32
CA GLU A 420 33.51 36.22 -67.70
C GLU A 420 35.05 36.19 -67.68
N ILE A 421 35.67 35.67 -66.61
CA ILE A 421 37.13 35.46 -66.51
C ILE A 421 37.65 34.53 -67.62
N ALA A 422 36.94 33.45 -67.96
CA ALA A 422 37.32 32.58 -69.07
C ALA A 422 37.27 33.31 -70.43
N THR A 423 36.29 34.20 -70.65
CA THR A 423 36.27 35.05 -71.86
C THR A 423 37.41 36.08 -71.86
N TYR A 424 37.73 36.71 -70.74
CA TYR A 424 38.86 37.62 -70.64
C TYR A 424 40.20 36.90 -70.89
N ARG A 425 40.38 35.67 -70.37
CA ARG A 425 41.54 34.83 -70.67
C ARG A 425 41.65 34.50 -72.15
N ARG A 426 40.57 34.07 -72.80
CA ARG A 426 40.52 33.82 -74.25
C ARG A 426 40.99 35.02 -75.07
N LEU A 427 40.51 36.22 -74.73
CA LEU A 427 40.90 37.47 -75.40
C LEU A 427 42.38 37.81 -75.17
N LEU A 428 42.89 37.58 -73.96
CA LEU A 428 44.31 37.81 -73.59
C LEU A 428 45.27 36.76 -74.18
N GLU A 429 44.81 35.52 -74.35
CA GLU A 429 45.53 34.40 -74.96
C GLU A 429 45.51 34.48 -76.51
N GLY A 430 44.77 35.42 -77.10
CA GLY A 430 44.81 35.75 -78.52
C GLY A 430 43.97 34.84 -79.43
N GLU A 431 42.91 34.20 -78.91
CA GLU A 431 42.09 33.28 -79.73
C GLU A 431 41.31 33.99 -80.86
N ASP A 432 41.14 35.31 -80.80
CA ASP A 432 40.64 36.14 -81.91
C ASP A 432 41.56 36.17 -83.15
N ALA A 433 42.81 35.69 -83.04
CA ALA A 433 43.69 35.46 -84.18
C ALA A 433 43.51 34.07 -84.85
N HIS A 434 42.73 33.16 -84.25
CA HIS A 434 42.54 31.78 -84.72
C HIS A 434 41.09 31.38 -85.03
N LEU A 435 40.09 32.22 -84.69
CA LEU A 435 38.67 31.95 -84.96
C LEU A 435 38.23 32.02 -86.45
N SER A 436 39.16 32.18 -87.39
CA SER A 436 38.89 32.10 -88.83
C SER A 436 39.03 30.68 -89.42
N SER A 437 39.44 29.67 -88.63
CA SER A 437 39.84 28.35 -89.17
C SER A 437 39.19 27.14 -88.46
N ALA A 438 37.96 27.25 -87.96
CA ALA A 438 37.21 26.10 -87.41
C ALA A 438 35.68 26.19 -87.55
N GLN A 439 35.17 26.54 -88.73
CA GLN A 439 33.88 25.98 -89.14
C GLN A 439 34.08 24.50 -89.52
N PHE A 440 33.00 23.70 -89.44
CA PHE A 440 32.94 22.24 -89.68
C PHE A 440 33.39 21.29 -88.55
N SER A 441 32.48 21.04 -87.59
CA SER A 441 32.05 19.69 -87.13
C SER A 441 30.96 19.87 -86.05
N SER A 442 29.69 19.62 -86.34
CA SER A 442 29.04 18.29 -86.23
C SER A 442 28.96 17.78 -84.79
N GLY A 443 27.75 17.69 -84.21
CA GLY A 443 27.62 17.15 -82.84
C GLY A 443 26.34 17.43 -82.05
N SER A 444 25.18 17.70 -82.67
CA SER A 444 23.90 17.67 -81.92
C SER A 444 23.57 16.25 -81.46
N GLN A 445 23.78 15.92 -80.18
CA GLN A 445 22.95 14.93 -79.46
C GLN A 445 22.73 15.33 -78.01
N SER A 446 21.59 15.99 -77.77
CA SER A 446 20.94 15.98 -76.47
C SER A 446 20.18 14.65 -76.32
N SER A 447 20.71 13.71 -75.54
CA SER A 447 19.92 12.62 -74.98
C SER A 447 20.02 12.65 -73.46
N ARG A 448 18.88 12.89 -72.80
CA ARG A 448 18.76 12.75 -71.34
C ARG A 448 18.43 11.29 -71.06
N ASP A 449 19.41 10.52 -70.61
CA ASP A 449 19.14 9.19 -70.07
C ASP A 449 18.38 9.32 -68.74
N VAL A 450 17.05 9.28 -68.84
CA VAL A 450 16.15 9.11 -67.70
C VAL A 450 16.38 7.71 -67.15
N THR A 451 17.18 7.61 -66.09
CA THR A 451 17.38 6.37 -65.36
C THR A 451 16.09 6.02 -64.61
N SER A 452 15.26 5.18 -65.25
CA SER A 452 14.02 4.65 -64.67
C SER A 452 14.31 3.82 -63.42
N SER A 453 14.35 4.49 -62.26
CA SER A 453 14.55 3.86 -60.96
C SER A 453 13.35 3.00 -60.58
N SER A 454 13.45 1.70 -60.88
CA SER A 454 12.44 0.72 -60.48
C SER A 454 12.48 0.51 -58.97
N ARG A 455 11.53 1.13 -58.25
CA ARG A 455 11.31 0.89 -56.82
C ARG A 455 10.80 -0.54 -56.61
N GLN A 456 11.65 -1.41 -56.05
CA GLN A 456 11.22 -2.69 -55.50
C GLN A 456 10.85 -2.50 -54.03
N ILE A 457 9.57 -2.62 -53.71
CA ILE A 457 9.12 -2.71 -52.31
C ILE A 457 9.31 -4.16 -51.86
N ARG A 458 10.16 -4.36 -50.85
CA ARG A 458 10.40 -5.66 -50.22
C ARG A 458 9.75 -5.66 -48.85
N THR A 459 8.58 -6.28 -48.75
CA THR A 459 7.92 -6.48 -47.46
C THR A 459 8.46 -7.77 -46.85
N LYS A 460 9.21 -7.66 -45.75
CA LYS A 460 9.61 -8.80 -44.94
C LYS A 460 8.64 -8.92 -43.77
N VAL A 461 7.87 -10.00 -43.75
CA VAL A 461 7.06 -10.39 -42.59
C VAL A 461 7.89 -11.38 -41.78
N VAL A 462 8.03 -11.10 -40.48
CA VAL A 462 8.89 -11.86 -39.58
C VAL A 462 8.05 -12.26 -38.37
N ASP A 463 7.73 -13.55 -38.28
CA ASP A 463 6.96 -14.08 -37.16
C ASP A 463 7.90 -14.39 -35.99
N VAL A 464 7.68 -13.70 -34.87
CA VAL A 464 8.50 -13.78 -33.66
C VAL A 464 7.64 -14.29 -32.51
N HIS A 465 8.03 -15.44 -31.96
CA HIS A 465 7.57 -15.92 -30.66
C HIS A 465 8.78 -16.01 -29.71
N ASP A 466 8.60 -15.54 -28.47
CA ASP A 466 9.62 -15.52 -27.41
C ASP A 466 11.01 -15.05 -27.84
N GLY A 467 11.05 -13.95 -28.62
CA GLY A 467 12.29 -13.28 -29.02
C GLY A 467 13.17 -14.03 -30.02
N LYS A 468 12.72 -15.17 -30.56
CA LYS A 468 13.39 -15.87 -31.68
C LYS A 468 12.52 -15.83 -32.95
N VAL A 469 13.18 -15.56 -34.07
CA VAL A 469 12.57 -15.61 -35.40
C VAL A 469 12.39 -17.07 -35.79
N VAL A 470 11.13 -17.53 -35.93
CA VAL A 470 10.81 -18.93 -36.25
C VAL A 470 10.57 -19.13 -37.75
N SER A 471 10.12 -18.08 -38.46
CA SER A 471 9.96 -18.09 -39.91
C SER A 471 10.20 -16.70 -40.51
N SER A 472 10.70 -16.66 -41.75
CA SER A 472 10.93 -15.43 -42.53
C SER A 472 10.53 -15.67 -43.98
N HIS A 473 9.46 -15.02 -44.43
CA HIS A 473 9.02 -15.07 -45.82
C HIS A 473 9.21 -13.71 -46.50
N GLU A 474 9.96 -13.67 -47.60
CA GLU A 474 10.24 -12.45 -48.37
C GLU A 474 9.44 -12.49 -49.68
N GLN A 475 8.41 -11.66 -49.78
CA GLN A 475 7.59 -11.54 -50.99
C GLN A 475 7.97 -10.28 -51.78
N VAL A 476 8.45 -10.46 -53.01
CA VAL A 476 8.94 -9.37 -53.85
C VAL A 476 7.88 -8.99 -54.89
N LEU A 477 7.16 -7.90 -54.63
CA LEU A 477 6.22 -7.31 -55.59
C LEU A 477 6.95 -6.32 -56.50
N ARG A 478 7.08 -6.68 -57.78
CA ARG A 478 7.54 -5.78 -58.85
C ARG A 478 6.34 -5.09 -59.49
N THR A 479 6.00 -3.89 -59.02
CA THR A 479 5.21 -2.94 -59.81
C THR A 479 6.08 -2.37 -60.93
N LYS A 480 5.69 -2.61 -62.18
CA LYS A 480 6.15 -1.79 -63.31
C LYS A 480 5.30 -0.53 -63.32
N ASN A 481 5.94 0.64 -63.39
CA ASN A 481 5.29 1.87 -63.84
C ASN A 481 5.14 1.83 -65.36
#